data_AF-A0A6V7I8Y9-F1
#
_entry.id   AF-A0A6V7I8Y9-F1
#
_cell.length_a   1.000
_cell.length_b   1.000
_cell.length_c   1.000
_cell.angle_alpha   90.00
_cell.angle_beta   90.00
_cell.angle_gamma   90.00
#
_symmetry.space_group_name_H-M   'P 1'
#
loop_
_entity.id
_entity.type
_entity.pdbx_description
1 polymer ?
#
loop_
_entity_poly.entity_id
_entity_poly.type
_entity_poly.pdbx_seq_one_letter_code
_entity_poly.pdbx_strand_id
1 'polypeptide(L)' 'VLGSVGEPINSEAWLWFYNLVGHGKCSIADTFWQTETGGHVITPLPGATPMKPGSA' A
#
# COMPACT_ATOMS: atom_id res chain seq x y z
N VAL A 1 8.29 6.43 -0.39
CA VAL A 1 7.38 5.27 -0.28
C VAL A 1 6.38 5.59 0.82
N LEU A 2 5.09 5.34 0.57
CA LEU A 2 4.00 5.49 1.53
C LEU A 2 3.48 4.10 1.93
N GLY A 3 2.97 3.94 3.16
CA GLY A 3 2.52 2.65 3.69
C GLY A 3 1.08 2.68 4.19
N SER A 4 0.34 1.59 3.95
CA SER A 4 -0.97 1.27 4.53
C SER A 4 -0.88 -0.08 5.24
N VAL A 5 -1.68 -0.28 6.29
CA VAL A 5 -1.64 -1.49 7.14
C VAL A 5 -2.98 -1.75 7.82
N GLY A 6 -3.29 -3.02 8.01
CA GLY A 6 -4.45 -3.50 8.78
C GLY A 6 -5.56 -4.02 7.87
N GLU A 7 -6.34 -3.10 7.31
CA GLU A 7 -7.44 -3.41 6.38
C GLU A 7 -7.05 -3.07 4.93
N PRO A 8 -7.60 -3.76 3.92
CA PRO A 8 -7.37 -3.41 2.52
C PRO A 8 -7.72 -1.95 2.24
N ILE A 9 -6.78 -1.19 1.69
CA ILE A 9 -7.06 0.18 1.30
C ILE A 9 -8.03 0.18 0.12
N ASN A 10 -9.14 0.93 0.21
CA ASN A 10 -10.06 1.05 -0.91
C ASN A 10 -9.46 1.93 -2.03
N SER A 11 -9.97 1.78 -3.26
CA SER A 11 -9.44 2.47 -4.44
C SER A 11 -9.47 4.00 -4.36
N GLU A 12 -10.48 4.59 -3.71
CA GLU A 12 -10.61 6.04 -3.56
C GLU A 12 -9.54 6.57 -2.60
N ALA A 13 -9.39 5.94 -1.44
CA ALA A 13 -8.36 6.26 -0.46
C ALA A 13 -6.95 6.08 -1.06
N TRP A 14 -6.74 5.01 -1.85
CA TRP A 14 -5.48 4.78 -2.55
C TRP A 14 -5.14 5.93 -3.51
N LEU A 15 -6.10 6.36 -4.34
CA LEU A 15 -5.90 7.45 -5.30
C LEU A 15 -5.65 8.79 -4.60
N TRP A 16 -6.37 9.06 -3.52
CA TRP A 16 -6.12 10.24 -2.69
C TRP A 16 -4.71 10.20 -2.11
N PHE A 17 -4.30 9.06 -1.56
CA PHE A 17 -2.99 8.91 -0.91
C PHE A 17 -1.84 9.03 -1.93
N TYR A 18 -2.02 8.49 -3.14
CA TYR A 18 -1.03 8.59 -4.21
C TYR A 18 -0.91 10.03 -4.73
N ASN A 19 -2.04 10.67 -5.04
CA ASN A 19 -2.05 11.96 -5.72
C ASN A 19 -1.77 13.12 -4.76
N LEU A 20 -2.45 13.18 -3.62
CA LEU A 20 -2.36 14.33 -2.70
C LEU A 20 -1.18 14.20 -1.74
N VAL A 21 -0.96 13.02 -1.14
CA VAL A 21 0.14 12.82 -0.19
C VAL A 21 1.42 12.42 -0.90
N GLY A 22 1.32 11.50 -1.88
CA GLY A 22 2.46 11.01 -2.64
C GLY A 22 2.92 11.93 -3.76
N HIS A 23 2.17 13.01 -4.05
CA HIS A 23 2.39 13.92 -5.17
C HIS A 23 2.54 13.22 -6.53
N GLY A 24 1.90 12.06 -6.70
CA GLY A 24 2.02 11.21 -7.88
C GLY A 24 3.44 10.65 -8.10
N LYS A 25 4.28 10.61 -7.07
CA LYS A 25 5.69 10.21 -7.13
C LYS A 25 6.06 9.09 -6.17
N CYS A 26 5.30 8.90 -5.10
CA CYS A 26 5.55 7.86 -4.11
C CYS A 26 4.79 6.58 -4.44
N SER A 27 5.48 5.44 -4.45
CA SER A 27 4.82 4.14 -4.42
C SER A 27 4.12 3.90 -3.09
N ILE A 28 2.99 3.19 -3.15
CA ILE A 28 2.21 2.80 -1.96
C ILE A 28 2.43 1.30 -1.70
N ALA A 29 2.89 0.98 -0.49
CA ALA A 29 3.00 -0.37 0.03
C ALA A 29 1.79 -0.65 0.94
N ASP A 30 0.76 -1.32 0.40
CA ASP A 30 -0.35 -1.81 1.22
C ASP A 30 0.03 -3.17 1.81
N THR A 31 0.18 -3.20 3.13
CA THR A 31 0.85 -4.30 3.81
C THR A 31 -0.10 -5.03 4.73
N PHE A 32 -0.35 -6.29 4.42
CA PHE A 32 -1.09 -7.18 5.29
C PHE A 32 -0.15 -7.99 6.19
N TRP A 33 -0.42 -7.92 7.48
CA TRP A 33 0.14 -8.76 8.52
C TRP A 33 -0.76 -8.74 9.76
N GLN A 34 -0.50 -9.65 10.70
CA GLN A 34 -1.17 -9.74 12.00
C GLN A 34 -0.12 -9.84 13.11
N THR A 35 -0.53 -9.61 14.36
CA THR A 35 0.37 -9.72 15.53
C THR A 35 1.13 -11.05 15.54
N GLU A 36 0.44 -12.15 15.26
CA GLU A 36 0.97 -13.52 15.26
C GLU A 36 1.98 -13.77 14.14
N THR A 37 1.91 -13.01 13.05
CA THR A 37 2.81 -13.17 11.90
C THR A 37 4.15 -12.47 12.10
N GLY A 38 4.24 -11.52 13.04
CA GLY A 38 5.48 -10.83 13.42
C GLY A 38 6.06 -9.88 12.36
N GLY A 39 5.44 -9.75 11.19
CA GLY A 39 5.91 -8.88 10.12
C GLY A 39 5.12 -9.04 8.83
N HIS A 40 5.54 -8.32 7.78
CA HIS A 40 4.83 -8.24 6.50
C HIS A 40 4.63 -9.64 5.89
N VAL A 41 3.38 -10.04 5.67
CA VAL A 41 3.04 -11.32 5.01
C VAL A 41 2.77 -11.11 3.53
N ILE A 42 2.02 -10.05 3.20
CA ILE A 42 1.72 -9.65 1.82
C ILE A 42 2.00 -8.17 1.71
N THR A 43 2.87 -7.78 0.79
CA THR A 43 3.19 -6.38 0.50
C THR A 43 3.68 -6.25 -0.93
N PRO A 44 3.21 -5.26 -1.72
CA PRO A 44 3.80 -4.97 -3.01
C PRO A 44 5.19 -4.35 -2.80
N LEU A 45 6.20 -4.91 -3.45
CA LEU A 45 7.58 -4.41 -3.34
C LEU A 45 7.76 -3.17 -4.22
N PRO A 46 8.09 -2.00 -3.65
CA PRO A 46 8.34 -0.79 -4.43
C PRO A 46 9.38 -1.02 -5.53
N GLY A 47 9.00 -0.75 -6.78
CA GLY A 47 9.87 -0.91 -7.94
C GLY A 47 9.94 -2.33 -8.53
N ALA A 48 9.31 -3.33 -7.90
CA ALA A 48 9.23 -4.69 -8.42
C ALA A 48 7.78 -5.12 -8.74
N THR A 49 6.79 -4.63 -7.97
CA THR A 49 5.36 -4.92 -8.20
C THR A 49 4.67 -3.72 -8.84
N PRO A 50 3.91 -3.89 -9.95
CA PRO A 50 3.10 -2.81 -10.52
C PRO A 50 2.06 -2.29 -9.52
N MET A 51 1.90 -0.97 -9.45
CA MET A 51 0.90 -0.34 -8.58
C MET A 51 -0.50 -0.51 -9.16
N LYS A 52 -1.41 -1.10 -8.38
CA LYS A 52 -2.83 -1.23 -8.70
C LYS A 52 -3.66 -0.65 -7.55
N PRO A 53 -4.52 0.35 -7.79
CA PRO A 53 -5.42 0.87 -6.76
C PRO A 53 -6.31 -0.23 -6.19
N GLY A 54 -6.46 -0.25 -4.86
CA GLY A 54 -7.36 -1.17 -4.18
C GLY A 54 -6.91 -2.64 -4.13
N SER A 55 -5.63 -2.91 -4.37
CA SER A 55 -5.04 -4.25 -4.21
C SER A 55 -4.00 -4.22 -3.10
N ALA A 56 -4.19 -5.09 -2.09
CA ALA A 56 -3.09 -5.62 -1.30
C ALA A 56 -2.31 -6.67 -2.12
#